data_AF-K9SWI3-F1
#
_entry.id   AF-K9SWI3-F1
#
_cell.length_a   1.000
_cell.length_b   1.000
_cell.length_c   1.000
_cell.angle_alpha   90.00
_cell.angle_beta   90.00
_cell.angle_gamma   90.00
#
_symmetry.space_group_name_H-M   'P 1'
#
loop_
_entity.id
_entity.type
_entity.pdbx_description
1 polymer ?
#
loop_
_entity_poly.entity_id
_entity_poly.type
_entity_poly.pdbx_seq_one_letter_code
_entity_poly.pdbx_strand_id
1 'polypeptide(L)'
;MNRNLNLVKNGLIAAALMNIGGVLVFSRGFTNVAINNADPIVMSNFGLLMIIVWGLTYLSAAFIHSNIKWLVGAFAIEKLVYVVAWIQWILGNSLAPLYSKDVFAGIFYSIYGLNDLVFMLFFAWVFLSMHAENHT
;
A
#
# COMPACT_ATOMS: atom_id res chain seq x y z
N MET A 1 0.92 0.77 -29.62
CA MET A 1 -0.10 1.12 -28.61
C MET A 1 -0.17 0.04 -27.51
N ASN A 2 0.95 -0.27 -26.83
CA ASN A 2 1.03 -1.40 -25.87
C ASN A 2 1.85 -1.05 -24.59
N ARG A 3 2.37 0.19 -24.50
CA ARG A 3 3.27 0.61 -23.42
C ARG A 3 2.52 0.92 -22.12
N ASN A 4 1.32 1.51 -22.21
CA ASN A 4 0.51 1.84 -21.03
C ASN A 4 -0.05 0.60 -20.31
N LEU A 5 -0.53 -0.43 -21.03
CA LEU A 5 -1.03 -1.65 -20.39
C LEU A 5 0.05 -2.40 -19.59
N ASN A 6 1.25 -2.55 -20.17
CA ASN A 6 2.36 -3.21 -19.47
C ASN A 6 2.82 -2.41 -18.25
N LEU A 7 2.80 -1.08 -18.31
CA LEU A 7 3.11 -0.21 -17.16
C LEU A 7 2.05 -0.37 -16.06
N VAL A 8 0.76 -0.36 -16.40
CA VAL A 8 -0.33 -0.56 -15.43
C VAL A 8 -0.23 -1.93 -14.77
N LYS A 9 -0.06 -2.99 -15.57
CA LYS A 9 0.10 -4.37 -15.07
C LYS A 9 1.30 -4.50 -14.13
N ASN A 10 2.46 -4.01 -14.54
CA ASN A 10 3.67 -4.10 -13.73
C ASN A 10 3.57 -3.26 -12.45
N GLY A 11 2.91 -2.10 -12.50
CA GLY A 11 2.65 -1.29 -11.32
C GLY A 11 1.70 -1.95 -10.33
N LEU A 12 0.65 -2.63 -10.81
CA LEU A 12 -0.25 -3.44 -9.96
C LEU A 12 0.50 -4.62 -9.30
N ILE A 13 1.35 -5.32 -10.06
CA ILE A 13 2.20 -6.40 -9.52
C ILE A 13 3.19 -5.84 -8.49
N ALA A 14 3.82 -4.71 -8.76
CA ALA A 14 4.73 -4.06 -7.81
C ALA A 14 4.00 -3.67 -6.51
N ALA A 15 2.80 -3.09 -6.61
CA ALA A 15 1.99 -2.75 -5.45
C ALA A 15 1.64 -3.99 -4.62
N ALA A 16 1.26 -5.08 -5.29
CA ALA A 16 0.98 -6.36 -4.63
C ALA A 16 2.19 -6.90 -3.87
N LEU A 17 3.36 -6.91 -4.51
CA LEU A 17 4.60 -7.39 -3.90
C LEU A 17 5.01 -6.53 -2.71
N MET A 18 4.84 -5.20 -2.79
CA MET A 18 5.17 -4.31 -1.67
C MET A 18 4.22 -4.49 -0.48
N ASN A 19 2.92 -4.67 -0.71
CA ASN A 19 1.97 -4.96 0.37
C ASN A 19 2.27 -6.31 1.03
N ILE A 20 2.40 -7.37 0.24
CA ILE A 20 2.57 -8.74 0.77
C ILE A 20 3.97 -8.91 1.34
N GLY A 21 4.99 -8.68 0.52
CA GLY A 21 6.38 -8.86 0.89
C GLY A 21 6.83 -7.88 1.98
N GLY A 22 6.46 -6.60 1.85
CA GLY A 22 6.79 -5.58 2.85
C GLY A 22 6.22 -5.94 4.23
N VAL A 23 4.93 -6.26 4.31
CA VAL A 23 4.31 -6.67 5.58
C VAL A 23 4.98 -7.93 6.13
N LEU A 24 5.16 -8.99 5.34
CA LEU A 24 5.74 -10.24 5.84
C LEU A 24 7.18 -10.06 6.33
N VAL A 25 8.00 -9.28 5.63
CA VAL A 25 9.40 -9.02 6.01
C VAL A 25 9.47 -8.16 7.28
N PHE A 26 8.79 -7.02 7.31
CA PHE A 26 8.91 -6.08 8.44
C PHE A 26 8.17 -6.56 9.70
N SER A 27 7.04 -7.25 9.54
CA SER A 27 6.34 -7.90 10.65
C SER A 27 6.98 -9.20 11.13
N ARG A 28 8.02 -9.69 10.43
CA ARG A 28 8.62 -11.02 10.65
C ARG A 28 7.54 -12.11 10.69
N GLY A 29 6.64 -12.09 9.70
CA GLY A 29 5.49 -12.98 9.65
C GLY A 29 4.53 -12.80 10.84
N PHE A 30 4.14 -11.56 11.15
CA PHE A 30 3.21 -11.19 12.24
C PHE A 30 3.71 -11.44 13.67
N THR A 31 5.01 -11.69 13.85
CA THR A 31 5.60 -11.91 15.19
C THR A 31 6.21 -10.63 15.79
N ASN A 32 6.38 -9.58 14.99
CA ASN A 32 6.93 -8.30 15.44
C ASN A 32 5.91 -7.45 16.20
N VAL A 33 5.80 -7.70 17.51
CA VAL A 33 4.89 -6.96 18.39
C VAL A 33 5.20 -5.46 18.49
N ALA A 34 6.40 -5.02 18.11
CA ALA A 34 6.74 -3.58 18.16
C ALA A 34 5.90 -2.78 17.15
N ILE A 35 5.59 -3.36 15.99
CA ILE A 35 4.72 -2.74 14.99
C ILE A 35 3.30 -2.55 15.53
N ASN A 36 2.73 -3.60 16.14
CA ASN A 36 1.37 -3.55 16.68
C ASN A 36 1.28 -2.62 17.89
N ASN A 37 2.30 -2.59 18.75
CA ASN A 37 2.29 -1.71 19.93
C ASN A 37 2.40 -0.23 19.54
N ALA A 38 3.05 0.08 18.42
CA ALA A 38 3.20 1.45 17.93
C ALA A 38 1.89 2.03 17.37
N ASP A 39 1.07 1.21 16.71
CA ASP A 39 -0.28 1.57 16.25
C ASP A 39 -1.19 0.32 16.33
N PRO A 40 -1.86 0.10 17.47
CA PRO A 40 -2.65 -1.11 17.69
C PRO A 40 -3.97 -1.11 16.91
N ILE A 41 -4.36 0.00 16.29
CA ILE A 41 -5.59 0.09 15.52
C ILE A 41 -5.28 -0.25 14.07
N VAL A 42 -4.44 0.56 13.42
CA VAL A 42 -4.14 0.44 11.98
C VAL A 42 -3.18 -0.72 11.72
N MET A 43 -2.16 -0.88 12.56
CA MET A 43 -1.13 -1.90 12.40
C MET A 43 -1.33 -3.09 13.34
N SER A 44 -2.58 -3.41 13.69
CA SER A 44 -2.94 -4.68 14.33
C SER A 44 -2.65 -5.87 13.42
N ASN A 45 -2.60 -7.09 13.96
CA ASN A 45 -2.46 -8.29 13.11
C ASN A 45 -3.60 -8.42 12.09
N PHE A 46 -4.80 -7.98 12.45
CA PHE A 46 -5.91 -7.87 11.51
C PHE A 46 -5.63 -6.85 10.41
N GLY A 47 -5.17 -5.64 10.77
CA GLY A 47 -4.78 -4.60 9.82
C GLY A 47 -3.67 -5.06 8.86
N LEU A 48 -2.61 -5.65 9.39
CA LEU A 48 -1.51 -6.22 8.61
C LEU A 48 -2.00 -7.33 7.66
N LEU A 49 -2.91 -8.21 8.12
CA LEU A 49 -3.52 -9.21 7.25
C LEU A 49 -4.34 -8.55 6.14
N MET A 50 -5.08 -7.49 6.44
CA MET A 50 -5.84 -6.75 5.43
C MET A 50 -4.94 -6.08 4.40
N ILE A 51 -3.76 -5.59 4.77
CA ILE A 51 -2.77 -5.10 3.79
C ILE A 51 -2.37 -6.21 2.81
N ILE A 52 -2.16 -7.44 3.30
CA ILE A 52 -1.88 -8.61 2.45
C ILE A 52 -3.08 -8.90 1.53
N VAL A 53 -4.30 -8.90 2.06
CA VAL A 53 -5.53 -9.12 1.27
C VAL A 53 -5.65 -8.08 0.16
N TRP A 54 -5.38 -6.80 0.44
CA TRP A 54 -5.32 -5.76 -0.59
C TRP A 54 -4.19 -5.99 -1.61
N GLY A 55 -3.04 -6.50 -1.16
CA GLY A 55 -1.99 -6.94 -2.08
C GLY A 55 -2.47 -8.00 -3.06
N LEU A 56 -3.27 -8.96 -2.61
CA LEU A 56 -3.89 -9.96 -3.47
C LEU A 56 -4.93 -9.36 -4.43
N THR A 57 -5.69 -8.34 -4.02
CA THR A 57 -6.63 -7.67 -4.93
C THR A 57 -5.92 -6.88 -6.03
N TYR A 58 -4.80 -6.21 -5.72
CA TYR A 58 -3.98 -5.57 -6.75
C TYR A 58 -3.39 -6.60 -7.72
N LEU A 59 -2.88 -7.72 -7.20
CA LEU A 59 -2.34 -8.80 -8.03
C LEU A 59 -3.41 -9.37 -8.96
N SER A 60 -4.60 -9.63 -8.44
CA SER A 60 -5.75 -10.09 -9.22
C SER A 60 -6.11 -9.11 -10.33
N ALA A 61 -6.18 -7.81 -10.00
CA ALA A 61 -6.46 -6.75 -10.97
C ALA A 61 -5.44 -6.69 -12.13
N ALA A 62 -4.18 -7.07 -11.89
CA ALA A 62 -3.14 -7.11 -12.92
C ALA A 62 -3.41 -8.13 -14.05
N PHE A 63 -4.32 -9.08 -13.84
CA PHE A 63 -4.70 -10.11 -14.80
C PHE A 63 -6.14 -9.99 -15.30
N ILE A 64 -6.85 -8.93 -14.91
CA ILE A 64 -8.18 -8.63 -15.46
C ILE A 64 -8.00 -7.98 -16.84
N HIS A 65 -8.68 -8.52 -17.85
CA HIS A 65 -8.66 -8.00 -19.22
C HIS A 65 -9.79 -7.02 -19.54
N SER A 66 -10.75 -6.86 -18.62
CA SER A 66 -11.85 -5.91 -18.72
C SER A 66 -11.51 -4.57 -18.03
N ASN A 67 -12.43 -3.60 -18.10
CA ASN A 67 -12.23 -2.29 -17.50
C ASN A 67 -12.10 -2.38 -15.97
N ILE A 68 -10.97 -1.92 -15.43
CA ILE A 68 -10.68 -1.89 -13.98
C ILE A 68 -10.74 -0.48 -13.37
N LYS A 69 -11.24 0.54 -14.10
CA LYS A 69 -11.21 1.95 -13.68
C LYS A 69 -11.67 2.13 -12.23
N TRP A 70 -12.89 1.70 -11.90
CA TRP A 70 -13.41 1.90 -10.55
C TRP A 70 -12.68 1.09 -9.47
N LEU A 71 -12.09 -0.06 -9.84
CA LEU A 71 -11.29 -0.86 -8.93
C LEU A 71 -9.98 -0.14 -8.56
N VAL A 72 -9.26 0.42 -9.54
CA VAL A 72 -8.06 1.21 -9.25
C VAL A 72 -8.39 2.52 -8.53
N GLY A 73 -9.57 3.10 -8.77
CA GLY A 73 -10.07 4.24 -7.98
C GLY A 73 -10.23 3.89 -6.49
N ALA A 74 -10.80 2.72 -6.19
CA ALA A 74 -10.89 2.24 -4.81
C ALA A 74 -9.50 1.99 -4.18
N PHE A 75 -8.54 1.48 -4.95
CA PHE A 75 -7.16 1.31 -4.48
C PHE A 75 -6.48 2.64 -4.13
N ALA A 76 -6.72 3.69 -4.93
CA ALA A 76 -6.19 5.02 -4.62
C ALA A 76 -6.74 5.55 -3.28
N ILE A 77 -8.03 5.36 -3.01
CA ILE A 77 -8.67 5.78 -1.75
C ILE A 77 -8.10 4.96 -0.58
N GLU A 78 -7.99 3.65 -0.73
CA GLU A 78 -7.42 2.80 0.31
C GLU A 78 -5.98 3.23 0.65
N LYS A 79 -5.12 3.48 -0.35
CA LYS A 79 -3.77 3.99 -0.10
C LYS A 79 -3.76 5.37 0.55
N LEU A 80 -4.67 6.26 0.16
CA LEU A 80 -4.80 7.57 0.80
C LEU A 80 -5.13 7.44 2.30
N VAL A 81 -6.00 6.49 2.69
CA VAL A 81 -6.32 6.25 4.11
C VAL A 81 -5.07 5.86 4.90
N TYR A 82 -4.22 4.98 4.36
CA TYR A 82 -2.95 4.62 5.01
C TYR A 82 -1.94 5.78 5.05
N VAL A 83 -1.87 6.61 4.00
CA VAL A 83 -1.02 7.81 3.99
C VAL A 83 -1.46 8.80 5.07
N VAL A 84 -2.76 9.05 5.21
CA VAL A 84 -3.28 9.95 6.25
C VAL A 84 -3.00 9.38 7.63
N ALA A 85 -3.28 8.09 7.85
CA ALA A 85 -2.98 7.42 9.13
C ALA A 85 -1.48 7.52 9.48
N TRP A 86 -0.60 7.31 8.50
CA TRP A 86 0.84 7.46 8.68
C TRP A 86 1.28 8.87 9.04
N ILE A 87 0.75 9.89 8.34
CA ILE A 87 1.05 11.29 8.65
C ILE A 87 0.59 11.63 10.07
N GLN A 88 -0.62 11.22 10.45
CA GLN A 88 -1.11 11.40 11.83
C GLN A 88 -0.19 10.73 12.85
N TRP A 89 0.27 9.51 12.55
CA TRP A 89 1.21 8.80 13.42
C TRP A 89 2.54 9.54 13.54
N ILE A 90 3.15 9.99 12.44
CA ILE A 90 4.44 10.70 12.43
C ILE A 90 4.35 12.06 13.13
N LEU A 91 3.23 12.78 13.00
CA LEU A 91 3.03 14.05 13.68
C LEU A 91 2.80 13.90 15.19
N GLY A 92 2.22 12.78 15.63
CA GLY A 92 1.91 12.51 17.03
C GLY A 92 2.96 11.69 17.79
N ASN A 93 3.92 11.06 17.08
CA ASN A 93 4.87 10.11 17.66
C ASN A 93 6.30 10.39 17.19
N SER A 94 7.27 9.64 17.72
CA SER A 94 8.66 9.71 17.29
C SER A 94 9.18 8.34 16.85
N LEU A 95 9.99 8.34 15.79
CA LEU A 95 10.60 7.13 15.25
C LEU A 95 11.76 6.62 16.14
N ALA A 96 12.46 7.52 16.82
CA ALA A 96 13.67 7.17 17.60
C ALA A 96 13.42 6.06 18.64
N PRO A 97 12.39 6.12 19.51
CA PRO A 97 12.08 5.03 20.44
C PRO A 97 11.74 3.71 19.73
N LEU A 98 11.11 3.78 18.56
CA LEU A 98 10.75 2.59 17.79
C LEU A 98 11.99 1.92 17.20
N TYR A 99 12.92 2.68 16.62
CA TYR A 99 14.20 2.17 16.15
C TYR A 99 15.04 1.55 17.26
N SER A 100 15.03 2.13 18.45
CA SER A 100 15.71 1.57 19.63
C SER A 100 15.09 0.26 20.10
N LYS A 101 13.77 0.08 19.91
CA LYS A 101 13.04 -1.12 20.33
C LYS A 101 13.12 -2.24 19.29
N ASP A 102 12.92 -1.92 18.01
CA ASP A 102 13.02 -2.86 16.91
C ASP A 102 13.30 -2.13 15.58
N VAL A 103 14.44 -2.45 14.97
CA VAL A 103 14.88 -1.80 13.72
C VAL A 103 13.92 -2.04 12.56
N PHE A 104 13.28 -3.21 12.46
CA PHE A 104 12.34 -3.50 11.37
C PHE A 104 11.07 -2.66 11.50
N ALA A 105 10.56 -2.50 12.73
CA ALA A 105 9.44 -1.60 13.00
C ALA A 105 9.81 -0.14 12.72
N GLY A 106 11.00 0.30 13.12
CA GLY A 106 11.50 1.65 12.81
C GLY A 106 11.56 1.91 11.30
N ILE A 107 12.14 0.98 10.53
CA ILE A 107 12.20 1.08 9.06
C ILE A 107 10.79 1.09 8.48
N PHE A 108 9.92 0.17 8.91
CA PHE A 108 8.53 0.08 8.44
C PHE A 108 7.81 1.42 8.58
N TYR A 109 7.77 1.99 9.79
CA TYR A 109 7.14 3.30 10.06
C TYR A 109 7.84 4.48 9.39
N SER A 110 9.07 4.32 8.90
CA SER A 110 9.74 5.37 8.14
C SER A 110 9.31 5.39 6.67
N ILE A 111 8.99 4.23 6.09
CA ILE A 111 8.84 4.09 4.64
C ILE A 111 7.44 3.68 4.18
N TYR A 112 6.60 3.05 5.02
CA TYR A 112 5.34 2.48 4.54
C TYR A 112 4.41 3.56 3.97
N GLY A 113 4.29 4.73 4.62
CA GLY A 113 3.43 5.79 4.11
C GLY A 113 3.98 6.48 2.86
N LEU A 114 5.30 6.56 2.69
CA LEU A 114 5.89 7.02 1.43
C LEU A 114 5.61 6.02 0.29
N ASN A 115 5.74 4.72 0.57
CA ASN A 115 5.36 3.68 -0.37
C ASN A 115 3.88 3.79 -0.77
N ASP A 116 2.99 3.95 0.21
CA ASP A 116 1.56 4.09 -0.04
C ASP A 116 1.20 5.36 -0.80
N LEU A 117 1.92 6.47 -0.57
CA LEU A 117 1.77 7.70 -1.33
C LEU A 117 2.12 7.51 -2.81
N VAL A 118 3.23 6.83 -3.10
CA VAL A 118 3.63 6.54 -4.49
C VAL A 118 2.57 5.68 -5.19
N PHE A 119 2.08 4.63 -4.54
CA PHE A 119 1.04 3.78 -5.13
C PHE A 119 -0.32 4.47 -5.21
N MET A 120 -0.67 5.34 -4.27
CA MET A 120 -1.86 6.19 -4.36
C MET A 120 -1.83 7.05 -5.62
N LEU A 121 -0.73 7.76 -5.86
CA LEU A 121 -0.57 8.62 -7.04
C LEU A 121 -0.59 7.80 -8.32
N PHE A 122 0.05 6.62 -8.32
CA PHE A 122 -0.01 5.68 -9.43
C PHE A 122 -1.46 5.26 -9.72
N PHE A 123 -2.21 4.79 -8.73
CA PHE A 123 -3.60 4.35 -8.93
C PHE A 123 -4.53 5.49 -9.36
N ALA A 124 -4.35 6.69 -8.79
CA ALA A 124 -5.09 7.89 -9.20
C ALA A 124 -4.80 8.25 -10.66
N TRP A 125 -3.54 8.20 -11.08
CA TRP A 125 -3.15 8.43 -12.47
C TRP A 125 -3.79 7.41 -13.42
N VAL A 126 -3.79 6.11 -13.07
CA VAL A 126 -4.46 5.07 -13.88
C VAL A 126 -5.96 5.31 -13.96
N PHE A 127 -6.62 5.63 -12.84
CA PHE A 127 -8.05 5.96 -12.80
C PHE A 127 -8.44 7.10 -13.74
N LEU A 128 -7.66 8.19 -13.71
CA LEU A 128 -7.90 9.38 -14.53
C LEU A 128 -7.60 9.11 -16.02
N SER A 129 -6.54 8.35 -16.30
CA SER A 129 -6.16 8.01 -17.68
C SER A 129 -7.21 7.14 -18.38
N MET A 130 -7.86 6.24 -17.65
CA MET A 130 -8.96 5.41 -18.17
C MET A 130 -10.27 6.18 -18.43
N HIS A 131 -10.41 7.42 -17.94
CA HIS A 131 -11.56 8.25 -18.27
C HIS A 131 -11.48 8.85 -19.66
N ALA A 132 -10.26 9.21 -20.10
CA ALA A 132 -10.02 9.84 -21.39
C ALA A 132 -10.35 8.91 -22.57
N GLU A 133 -10.21 7.59 -22.40
CA GLU A 133 -10.49 6.59 -23.45
C GLU A 133 -11.98 6.28 -23.63
N ASN A 134 -12.86 6.64 -22.68
CA ASN A 134 -14.31 6.38 -22.78
C ASN A 134 -15.09 7.47 -23.55
N HIS A 135 -14.42 8.53 -24.01
CA HIS A 135 -15.03 9.69 -24.68
C HIS A 135 -14.47 9.95 -26.09
N THR A 136 -13.72 9.00 -26.66
CA THR A 136 -13.28 8.98 -28.07
C THR A 136 -13.81 7.75 -28.76
#